data_AF-A0ABD3SHR4-F1
#
_entry.id   AF-A0ABD3SHR4-F1
#
_cell.length_a   1.000
_cell.length_b   1.000
_cell.length_c   1.000
_cell.angle_alpha   90.00
_cell.angle_beta   90.00
_cell.angle_gamma   90.00
#
_symmetry.space_group_name_H-M   'P 1'
#
loop_
_entity.id
_entity.type
_entity.pdbx_description
1 polymer ?
#
loop_
_entity_poly.entity_id
_entity_poly.type
_entity_poly.pdbx_seq_one_letter_code
_entity_poly.pdbx_strand_id
1 'polypeptide(L)'
;MAAGLERAIRDANARSDVHGILVFYPVHDKLVDVSRGPTWTSDGGGGGGRTYKDRNNGVYYRSMDDYFRDMVASHKDVEGYRGGGGGGGYYSRTTTGGPVQRVSPGVTVEQCVRRSSVIVSGVPSNTFTVPTEWIPNNSTVINVAAESNFDERTLIEDASRGVTYVPHVGRVTVAALEYNLINLHRKFHSK
;
A
#
# COMPACT_ATOMS: atom_id res chain seq x y z
N MET A 1 -14.56 -20.25 17.47
CA MET A 1 -13.08 -20.29 17.60
C MET A 1 -12.50 -19.09 16.86
N ALA A 2 -12.36 -17.94 17.51
CA ALA A 2 -11.95 -16.67 16.89
C ALA A 2 -10.46 -16.52 16.57
N ALA A 3 -9.67 -17.56 16.76
CA ALA A 3 -8.40 -17.35 17.44
C ALA A 3 -7.20 -17.89 16.68
N GLY A 4 -7.24 -18.01 15.36
CA GLY A 4 -6.05 -18.36 14.58
C GLY A 4 -5.12 -17.15 14.48
N LEU A 5 -5.50 -16.21 13.63
CA LEU A 5 -4.68 -15.03 13.34
C LEU A 5 -4.58 -14.06 14.51
N GLU A 6 -5.69 -13.77 15.22
CA GLU A 6 -5.65 -12.90 16.41
C GLU A 6 -4.67 -13.41 17.46
N ARG A 7 -4.71 -14.72 17.73
CA ARG A 7 -3.81 -15.36 18.69
C ARG A 7 -2.38 -15.35 18.17
N ALA A 8 -2.16 -15.67 16.89
CA ALA A 8 -0.83 -15.64 16.30
C ALA A 8 -0.19 -14.24 16.41
N ILE A 9 -0.96 -13.18 16.15
CA ILE A 9 -0.49 -11.79 16.31
C ILE A 9 -0.20 -11.48 17.79
N ARG A 10 -1.09 -11.85 18.72
CA ARG A 10 -0.87 -11.66 20.17
C ARG A 10 0.35 -12.42 20.68
N ASP A 11 0.52 -13.68 20.29
CA ASP A 11 1.64 -14.52 20.68
C ASP A 11 2.96 -13.96 20.10
N ALA A 12 2.96 -13.52 18.84
CA ALA A 12 4.12 -12.86 18.21
C ALA A 12 4.46 -11.51 18.87
N ASN A 13 3.44 -10.73 19.26
CA ASN A 13 3.63 -9.49 20.01
C ASN A 13 4.29 -9.75 21.38
N ALA A 14 3.93 -10.83 22.08
CA ALA A 14 4.47 -11.15 23.39
C ALA A 14 5.92 -11.70 23.36
N ARG A 15 6.35 -12.25 22.23
CA ARG A 15 7.66 -12.90 22.05
C ARG A 15 8.81 -11.91 21.94
N SER A 16 9.80 -11.96 22.83
CA SER A 16 10.98 -11.08 22.76
C SER A 16 11.93 -11.40 21.60
N ASP A 17 11.86 -12.63 21.07
CA ASP A 17 12.66 -13.09 19.92
C ASP A 17 12.04 -12.73 18.56
N VAL A 18 10.84 -12.10 18.56
CA VAL A 18 10.18 -11.58 17.37
C VAL A 18 10.33 -10.06 17.33
N HIS A 19 11.10 -9.57 16.37
CA HIS A 19 11.42 -8.13 16.26
C HIS A 19 10.48 -7.36 15.33
N GLY A 20 9.87 -8.05 14.36
CA GLY A 20 8.95 -7.45 13.41
C GLY A 20 7.86 -8.41 13.00
N ILE A 21 6.67 -7.86 12.74
CA ILE A 21 5.46 -8.56 12.31
C ILE A 21 4.93 -7.82 11.09
N LEU A 22 4.56 -8.59 10.07
CA LEU A 22 3.88 -8.12 8.87
C LEU A 22 2.61 -8.95 8.69
N VAL A 23 1.46 -8.29 8.52
CA VAL A 23 0.20 -8.95 8.17
C VAL A 23 -0.05 -8.74 6.68
N PHE A 24 0.10 -9.81 5.88
CA PHE A 24 -0.08 -9.75 4.43
C PHE A 24 -1.56 -9.75 4.06
N TYR A 25 -1.93 -8.87 3.14
CA TYR A 25 -3.31 -8.65 2.72
C TYR A 25 -3.53 -9.05 1.25
N PRO A 26 -4.78 -9.31 0.84
CA PRO A 26 -5.97 -9.44 1.69
C PRO A 26 -5.90 -10.70 2.58
N VAL A 27 -6.38 -10.60 3.81
CA VAL A 27 -6.48 -11.75 4.72
C VAL A 27 -7.61 -12.65 4.23
N HIS A 28 -7.26 -13.65 3.44
CA HIS A 28 -8.19 -14.69 2.97
C HIS A 28 -8.24 -15.83 3.99
N ASP A 29 -9.15 -15.77 4.97
CA ASP A 29 -9.27 -16.89 5.91
C ASP A 29 -10.70 -17.29 6.26
N LYS A 30 -10.95 -18.60 6.26
CA LYS A 30 -12.15 -19.27 6.77
C LYS A 30 -12.10 -19.46 8.29
N LEU A 31 -10.97 -19.11 8.93
CA LEU A 31 -10.74 -19.22 10.38
C LEU A 31 -11.10 -17.95 11.17
N VAL A 32 -11.63 -16.92 10.50
CA VAL A 32 -12.17 -15.72 11.14
C VAL A 32 -13.57 -16.04 11.66
N ASP A 33 -13.69 -16.31 12.96
CA ASP A 33 -15.01 -16.45 13.61
C ASP A 33 -15.66 -15.07 13.75
N VAL A 34 -16.42 -14.69 12.73
CA VAL A 34 -17.17 -13.42 12.67
C VAL A 34 -18.15 -13.27 13.84
N SER A 35 -18.47 -14.35 14.57
CA SER A 35 -19.35 -14.29 15.76
C SER A 35 -18.65 -13.75 17.01
N ARG A 36 -17.30 -13.75 17.03
CA ARG A 36 -16.47 -13.35 18.18
C ARG A 36 -15.50 -12.20 17.90
N GLY A 37 -15.35 -11.81 16.63
CA GLY A 37 -14.63 -10.59 16.22
C GLY A 37 -15.49 -9.31 16.36
N PRO A 38 -15.01 -8.16 15.86
CA PRO A 38 -15.77 -6.92 15.79
C PRO A 38 -17.16 -7.11 15.15
N THR A 39 -18.21 -6.48 15.69
CA THR A 39 -19.56 -6.60 15.12
C THR A 39 -19.69 -5.70 13.90
N TRP A 40 -20.35 -6.22 12.86
CA TRP A 40 -20.87 -5.39 11.79
C TRP A 40 -21.94 -4.44 12.33
N THR A 41 -21.70 -3.14 12.22
CA THR A 41 -22.72 -2.12 12.47
C THR A 41 -23.12 -1.52 11.14
N SER A 42 -24.40 -1.64 10.78
CA SER A 42 -25.01 -0.98 9.63
C SER A 42 -25.40 0.46 9.97
N ASP A 43 -24.52 1.19 10.67
CA ASP A 43 -24.76 2.58 11.03
C ASP A 43 -24.41 3.43 9.81
N GLY A 44 -25.42 3.66 8.99
CA GLY A 44 -25.32 3.99 7.59
C GLY A 44 -24.91 5.43 7.25
N GLY A 45 -24.35 5.54 6.04
CA GLY A 45 -24.28 6.74 5.22
C GLY A 45 -24.07 6.28 3.78
N GLY A 46 -25.01 6.61 2.89
CA GLY A 46 -25.12 6.08 1.53
C GLY A 46 -23.78 5.93 0.79
N GLY A 47 -23.43 4.69 0.45
CA GLY A 47 -22.22 4.36 -0.32
C GLY A 47 -21.46 3.12 0.18
N GLY A 48 -22.12 1.95 0.25
CA GLY A 48 -21.48 0.62 0.12
C GLY A 48 -20.38 0.17 1.09
N GLY A 49 -19.96 0.94 2.10
CA GLY A 49 -18.90 0.56 3.03
C GLY A 49 -19.45 0.06 4.36
N ARG A 50 -19.44 -1.25 4.61
CA ARG A 50 -19.72 -1.81 5.93
C ARG A 50 -18.52 -1.54 6.85
N THR A 51 -18.72 -0.98 8.05
CA THR A 51 -17.67 -0.74 9.05
C THR A 51 -17.72 -1.77 10.17
N TYR A 52 -16.56 -2.11 10.72
CA TYR A 52 -16.36 -3.09 11.79
C TYR A 52 -16.10 -2.38 13.10
N LYS A 53 -16.92 -2.58 14.13
CA LYS A 53 -16.66 -2.01 15.46
C LYS A 53 -16.00 -3.05 16.37
N ASP A 54 -14.77 -2.79 16.80
CA ASP A 54 -14.14 -3.59 17.84
C ASP A 54 -14.88 -3.38 19.17
N ARG A 55 -15.35 -4.50 19.73
CA ARG A 55 -16.18 -4.54 20.94
C ARG A 55 -15.38 -4.14 22.18
N ASN A 56 -14.06 -4.27 22.16
CA ASN A 56 -13.20 -4.09 23.32
C ASN A 56 -12.76 -2.63 23.52
N ASN A 57 -12.56 -1.89 22.44
CA ASN A 57 -12.05 -0.51 22.47
C ASN A 57 -13.00 0.51 21.78
N GLY A 58 -14.03 0.04 21.08
CA GLY A 58 -14.99 0.89 20.37
C GLY A 58 -14.49 1.49 19.05
N VAL A 59 -13.30 1.08 18.56
CA VAL A 59 -12.71 1.57 17.31
C VAL A 59 -13.44 0.99 16.10
N TYR A 60 -13.65 1.81 15.07
CA TYR A 60 -14.29 1.41 13.82
C TYR A 60 -13.26 1.21 12.70
N TYR A 61 -13.22 0.02 12.11
CA TYR A 61 -12.36 -0.35 10.99
C TYR A 61 -13.17 -0.43 9.68
N ARG A 62 -12.54 -0.14 8.54
CA ARG A 62 -13.19 -0.24 7.22
C ARG A 62 -13.11 -1.66 6.66
N SER A 63 -12.04 -2.38 6.99
CA SER A 63 -11.80 -3.75 6.58
C SER A 63 -11.31 -4.61 7.75
N MET A 64 -11.39 -5.93 7.60
CA MET A 64 -10.78 -6.85 8.56
C MET A 64 -9.24 -6.77 8.51
N ASP A 65 -8.68 -6.39 7.35
CA ASP A 65 -7.24 -6.16 7.18
C ASP A 65 -6.77 -5.00 8.09
N ASP A 66 -7.55 -3.92 8.17
CA ASP A 66 -7.24 -2.77 9.04
C ASP A 66 -7.24 -3.18 10.53
N TYR A 67 -8.19 -4.02 10.93
CA TYR A 67 -8.28 -4.53 12.30
C TYR A 67 -7.05 -5.37 12.67
N PHE A 68 -6.68 -6.36 11.86
CA PHE A 68 -5.52 -7.21 12.14
C PHE A 68 -4.20 -6.44 12.12
N ARG A 69 -4.10 -5.42 11.27
CA ARG A 69 -2.95 -4.53 11.23
C ARG A 69 -2.80 -3.71 12.51
N ASP A 70 -3.89 -3.14 13.02
CA ASP A 70 -3.87 -2.37 14.27
C ASP A 70 -3.53 -3.23 15.49
N MET A 71 -3.78 -4.54 15.42
CA MET A 71 -3.36 -5.48 16.47
C MET A 71 -1.84 -5.66 16.57
N VAL A 72 -1.06 -5.32 15.54
CA VAL A 72 0.40 -5.42 15.58
C VAL A 72 0.94 -4.33 16.50
N ALA A 73 1.77 -4.72 17.48
CA ALA A 73 2.36 -3.73 18.39
C ALA A 73 3.24 -2.77 17.58
N SER A 74 3.04 -1.46 17.78
CA SER A 74 3.70 -0.40 16.99
C SER A 74 5.23 -0.48 16.94
N HIS A 75 5.88 -1.05 17.95
CA HIS A 75 7.33 -1.24 18.01
C HIS A 75 7.83 -2.51 17.29
N LYS A 76 6.92 -3.31 16.73
CA LYS A 76 7.17 -4.49 15.88
C LYS A 76 6.50 -4.36 14.51
N ASP A 77 5.83 -3.25 14.23
CA ASP A 77 5.17 -3.03 12.95
C ASP A 77 6.21 -2.74 11.85
N VAL A 78 6.41 -3.72 10.97
CA VAL A 78 7.36 -3.64 9.85
C VAL A 78 6.89 -2.61 8.82
N GLU A 79 5.58 -2.49 8.60
CA GLU A 79 5.02 -1.58 7.62
C GLU A 79 4.96 -0.14 8.16
N GLY A 80 4.65 -0.01 9.45
CA GLY A 80 4.61 1.26 10.16
C GLY A 80 5.96 1.77 10.67
N TYR A 81 7.08 1.09 10.40
CA TYR A 81 8.39 1.50 10.90
C TYR A 81 8.74 2.92 10.45
N ARG A 82 8.77 3.84 11.42
CA ARG A 82 9.25 5.21 11.25
C ARG A 82 10.60 5.33 11.94
N GLY A 83 11.67 5.50 11.16
CA GLY A 83 12.98 5.83 11.69
C GLY A 83 12.98 7.23 12.31
N GLY A 84 12.64 7.34 13.61
CA GLY A 84 12.78 8.54 14.44
C GLY A 84 12.00 9.79 13.99
N GLY A 85 10.86 10.06 14.63
CA GLY A 85 10.21 11.39 14.66
C GLY A 85 9.00 11.58 13.72
N GLY A 86 7.81 11.74 14.33
CA GLY A 86 6.70 12.56 13.80
C GLY A 86 5.81 12.00 12.67
N GLY A 87 4.50 11.95 12.95
CA GLY A 87 3.42 12.22 11.98
C GLY A 87 3.14 11.18 10.90
N GLY A 88 2.19 10.28 11.18
CA GLY A 88 1.52 9.36 10.25
C GLY A 88 0.73 10.05 9.14
N GLY A 89 1.41 10.49 8.09
CA GLY A 89 0.80 10.76 6.79
C GLY A 89 1.51 9.96 5.70
N TYR A 90 0.75 9.38 4.77
CA TYR A 90 1.27 9.10 3.43
C TYR A 90 1.61 10.47 2.83
N TYR A 91 2.87 10.90 2.91
CA TYR A 91 3.30 12.12 2.25
C TYR A 91 3.42 11.83 0.76
N SER A 92 2.39 12.19 -0.01
CA SER A 92 2.59 12.48 -1.44
C SER A 92 3.42 13.77 -1.49
N ARG A 93 4.75 13.62 -1.63
CA ARG A 93 5.63 14.76 -1.89
C ARG A 93 6.04 14.69 -3.36
N THR A 94 5.43 15.54 -4.16
CA THR A 94 5.86 15.78 -5.55
C THR A 94 7.28 16.31 -5.52
N THR A 95 8.22 15.63 -6.16
CA THR A 95 9.63 16.07 -6.27
C THR A 95 9.78 17.39 -7.05
N THR A 96 8.72 17.85 -7.73
CA THR A 96 8.71 19.05 -8.59
C THR A 96 7.62 20.08 -8.26
N GLY A 97 6.95 20.01 -7.10
CA GLY A 97 6.16 21.14 -6.57
C GLY A 97 4.77 21.42 -7.18
N GLY A 98 4.21 20.54 -8.00
CA GLY A 98 2.82 20.63 -8.46
C GLY A 98 1.82 19.86 -7.59
N PRO A 99 0.56 20.32 -7.41
CA PRO A 99 -0.47 19.58 -6.69
C PRO A 99 -0.96 18.36 -7.50
N VAL A 100 -1.24 17.24 -6.80
CA VAL A 100 -2.01 16.13 -7.38
C VAL A 100 -3.41 16.64 -7.69
N GLN A 101 -3.73 16.80 -8.97
CA GLN A 101 -5.04 17.26 -9.40
C GLN A 101 -6.00 16.07 -9.45
N ARG A 102 -7.08 16.12 -8.64
CA ARG A 102 -8.25 15.27 -8.89
C ARG A 102 -8.90 15.73 -10.19
N VAL A 103 -9.11 14.78 -11.09
CA VAL A 103 -9.58 15.05 -12.44
C VAL A 103 -11.07 15.36 -12.44
N SER A 104 -11.48 16.44 -13.10
CA SER A 104 -12.90 16.81 -13.28
C SER A 104 -13.65 15.77 -14.13
N PRO A 105 -14.96 15.59 -13.94
CA PRO A 105 -15.76 14.71 -14.80
C PRO A 105 -15.63 15.12 -16.28
N GLY A 106 -15.39 14.16 -17.17
CA GLY A 106 -15.32 14.37 -18.63
C GLY A 106 -13.92 14.43 -19.24
N VAL A 107 -12.85 14.41 -18.44
CA VAL A 107 -11.47 14.29 -18.95
C VAL A 107 -11.12 12.82 -19.17
N THR A 108 -10.53 12.50 -20.33
CA THR A 108 -10.14 11.12 -20.67
C THR A 108 -8.79 10.72 -20.06
N VAL A 109 -8.51 9.41 -19.97
CA VAL A 109 -7.21 8.89 -19.51
C VAL A 109 -6.08 9.40 -20.39
N GLU A 110 -6.27 9.45 -21.71
CA GLU A 110 -5.28 10.00 -22.64
C GLU A 110 -4.92 11.45 -22.31
N GLN A 111 -5.92 12.31 -22.08
CA GLN A 111 -5.70 13.71 -21.74
C GLN A 111 -4.93 13.86 -20.42
N CYS A 112 -5.17 12.98 -19.45
CA CYS A 112 -4.41 12.94 -18.20
C CYS A 112 -2.96 12.54 -18.43
N VAL A 113 -2.71 11.47 -19.20
CA VAL A 113 -1.35 10.97 -19.49
C VAL A 113 -0.55 12.04 -20.24
N ARG A 114 -1.13 12.64 -21.29
CA ARG A 114 -0.46 13.67 -22.11
C ARG A 114 -0.08 14.94 -21.35
N ARG A 115 -0.76 15.26 -20.26
CA ARG A 115 -0.49 16.44 -19.43
C ARG A 115 0.46 16.16 -18.26
N SER A 116 0.84 14.90 -18.05
CA SER A 116 1.57 14.47 -16.86
C SER A 116 3.07 14.41 -17.12
N SER A 117 3.87 15.03 -16.24
CA SER A 117 5.33 14.85 -16.21
C SER A 117 5.75 13.58 -15.47
N VAL A 118 4.85 13.04 -14.63
CA VAL A 118 5.03 11.77 -13.93
C VAL A 118 3.77 10.94 -14.14
N ILE A 119 3.91 9.75 -14.72
CA ILE A 119 2.83 8.82 -15.00
C ILE A 119 3.03 7.59 -14.12
N VAL A 120 2.04 7.27 -13.29
CA VAL A 120 2.05 6.07 -12.44
C VAL A 120 0.88 5.20 -12.86
N SER A 121 1.14 3.96 -13.27
CA SER A 121 0.09 2.99 -13.58
C SER A 121 0.24 1.75 -12.71
N GLY A 122 -0.89 1.26 -12.20
CA GLY A 122 -0.99 0.09 -11.34
C GLY A 122 -2.26 -0.71 -11.61
N VAL A 123 -2.77 -0.66 -12.85
CA VAL A 123 -4.02 -1.32 -13.22
C VAL A 123 -3.78 -2.84 -13.21
N PRO A 124 -4.53 -3.60 -12.39
CA PRO A 124 -4.34 -5.05 -12.26
C PRO A 124 -5.04 -5.79 -13.41
N SER A 125 -4.67 -5.46 -14.64
CA SER A 125 -5.20 -6.10 -15.85
C SER A 125 -4.09 -6.25 -16.87
N ASN A 126 -3.99 -7.46 -17.42
CA ASN A 126 -3.06 -7.79 -18.50
C ASN A 126 -3.51 -7.26 -19.87
N THR A 127 -4.78 -6.86 -20.00
CA THR A 127 -5.33 -6.26 -21.21
C THR A 127 -5.24 -4.73 -21.22
N PHE A 128 -4.82 -4.14 -20.10
CA PHE A 128 -4.68 -2.69 -20.00
C PHE A 128 -3.25 -2.28 -20.34
N THR A 129 -3.11 -1.38 -21.30
CA THR A 129 -1.83 -0.79 -21.68
C THR A 129 -2.03 0.70 -21.95
N VAL A 130 -1.11 1.52 -21.45
CA VAL A 130 -1.02 2.94 -21.79
C VAL A 130 -0.23 3.05 -23.09
N PRO A 131 -0.84 3.55 -24.18
CA PRO A 131 -0.14 3.71 -25.44
C PRO A 131 1.04 4.66 -25.32
N THR A 132 2.17 4.24 -25.88
CA THR A 132 3.46 4.92 -25.75
C THR A 132 3.45 6.33 -26.34
N GLU A 133 2.60 6.57 -27.33
CA GLU A 133 2.38 7.87 -27.97
C GLU A 133 1.64 8.88 -27.09
N TRP A 134 1.00 8.44 -26.00
CA TRP A 134 0.38 9.35 -25.03
C TRP A 134 1.42 9.95 -24.07
N ILE A 135 2.56 9.30 -23.91
CA ILE A 135 3.58 9.64 -22.91
C ILE A 135 4.40 10.85 -23.40
N PRO A 136 4.44 11.97 -22.65
CA PRO A 136 5.25 13.13 -23.03
C PRO A 136 6.76 12.83 -22.95
N ASN A 137 7.55 13.56 -23.73
CA ASN A 137 9.01 13.53 -23.61
C ASN A 137 9.45 14.09 -22.25
N ASN A 138 10.61 13.63 -21.77
CA ASN A 138 11.21 13.98 -20.48
C ASN A 138 10.32 13.66 -19.27
N SER A 139 9.43 12.67 -19.40
CA SER A 139 8.54 12.24 -18.32
C SER A 139 9.15 11.09 -17.51
N THR A 140 8.68 10.92 -16.27
CA THR A 140 8.96 9.72 -15.47
C THR A 140 7.76 8.80 -15.52
N VAL A 141 7.97 7.54 -15.89
CA VAL A 141 6.93 6.52 -16.00
C VAL A 141 7.19 5.43 -14.98
N ILE A 142 6.23 5.18 -14.09
CA ILE A 142 6.34 4.25 -12.97
C ILE A 142 5.29 3.15 -13.12
N ASN A 143 5.76 1.91 -13.24
CA ASN A 143 4.89 0.74 -13.26
C ASN A 143 4.80 0.11 -11.87
N VAL A 144 3.61 0.17 -11.28
CA VAL A 144 3.26 -0.45 -10.00
C VAL A 144 2.50 -1.77 -10.21
N ALA A 145 2.00 -2.03 -11.42
CA ALA A 145 1.28 -3.26 -11.73
C ALA A 145 2.22 -4.47 -11.75
N ALA A 146 1.68 -5.65 -11.39
CA ALA A 146 2.42 -6.91 -11.40
C ALA A 146 2.86 -7.30 -12.81
N GLU A 147 1.96 -7.12 -13.78
CA GLU A 147 2.26 -7.14 -15.21
C GLU A 147 2.34 -5.71 -15.73
N SER A 148 3.26 -5.44 -16.67
CA SER A 148 3.48 -4.06 -17.13
C SER A 148 2.26 -3.50 -17.85
N ASN A 149 1.83 -2.30 -17.44
CA ASN A 149 0.85 -1.52 -18.20
C ASN A 149 1.48 -0.70 -19.34
N PHE A 150 2.76 -0.89 -19.63
CA PHE A 150 3.51 -0.13 -20.63
C PHE A 150 4.34 -1.05 -21.52
N ASP A 151 4.57 -0.62 -22.76
CA ASP A 151 5.58 -1.23 -23.62
C ASP A 151 6.98 -0.79 -23.16
N GLU A 152 7.56 -1.57 -22.24
CA GLU A 152 8.85 -1.29 -21.63
C GLU A 152 9.97 -1.17 -22.66
N ARG A 153 9.91 -1.99 -23.70
CA ARG A 153 10.93 -2.03 -24.74
C ARG A 153 11.02 -0.70 -25.45
N THR A 154 9.88 -0.20 -25.94
CA THR A 154 9.83 1.09 -26.64
C THR A 154 10.20 2.25 -25.72
N LEU A 155 9.82 2.21 -24.44
CA LEU A 155 10.18 3.26 -23.47
C LEU A 155 11.67 3.32 -23.14
N ILE A 156 12.35 2.17 -23.11
CA ILE A 156 13.78 2.08 -22.79
C ILE A 156 14.65 2.32 -24.04
N GLU A 157 14.25 1.80 -25.20
CA GLU A 157 15.02 1.90 -26.44
C GLU A 157 15.03 3.33 -27.01
N ASP A 158 13.93 4.08 -26.85
CA ASP A 158 13.84 5.46 -27.34
C ASP A 158 14.39 6.49 -26.36
N ALA A 159 15.71 6.43 -26.14
CA ALA A 159 16.44 7.38 -25.29
C ALA A 159 16.28 8.85 -25.74
N SER A 160 15.94 9.10 -27.02
CA SER A 160 15.76 10.45 -27.57
C SER A 160 14.59 11.20 -26.92
N ARG A 161 13.62 10.47 -26.38
CA ARG A 161 12.46 11.04 -25.67
C ARG A 161 12.77 11.46 -24.25
N GLY A 162 13.93 11.08 -23.68
CA GLY A 162 14.31 11.42 -22.31
C GLY A 162 13.39 10.83 -21.22
N VAL A 163 12.65 9.76 -21.53
CA VAL A 163 11.73 9.14 -20.57
C VAL A 163 12.54 8.32 -19.55
N THR A 164 12.25 8.52 -18.26
CA THR A 164 12.78 7.68 -17.18
C THR A 164 11.75 6.62 -16.84
N TYR A 165 12.00 5.37 -17.19
CA TYR A 165 11.11 4.25 -16.86
C TYR A 165 11.56 3.55 -15.57
N VAL A 166 10.62 3.36 -14.64
CA VAL A 166 10.82 2.68 -13.36
C VAL A 166 9.95 1.40 -13.34
N PRO A 167 10.54 0.24 -13.64
CA PRO A 167 9.82 -1.03 -13.59
C PRO A 167 9.77 -1.61 -12.17
N HIS A 168 8.92 -2.61 -11.99
CA HIS A 168 8.95 -3.55 -10.87
C HIS A 168 8.99 -2.93 -9.46
N VAL A 169 8.16 -1.92 -9.19
CA VAL A 169 8.09 -1.27 -7.86
C VAL A 169 7.85 -2.28 -6.73
N GLY A 170 7.16 -3.40 -7.00
CA GLY A 170 6.95 -4.46 -6.03
C GLY A 170 8.25 -5.02 -5.40
N ARG A 171 9.36 -5.09 -6.16
CA ARG A 171 10.66 -5.54 -5.61
C ARG A 171 11.23 -4.54 -4.61
N VAL A 172 11.06 -3.24 -4.90
CA VAL A 172 11.46 -2.16 -3.99
C VAL A 172 10.63 -2.21 -2.72
N THR A 173 9.33 -2.52 -2.81
CA THR A 173 8.46 -2.70 -1.64
C THR A 173 8.95 -3.84 -0.74
N VAL A 174 9.30 -5.00 -1.30
CA VAL A 174 9.85 -6.12 -0.50
C VAL A 174 11.14 -5.72 0.19
N ALA A 175 12.08 -5.12 -0.54
CA ALA A 175 13.36 -4.66 0.03
C ALA A 175 13.15 -3.62 1.15
N ALA A 176 12.17 -2.73 1.01
CA ALA A 176 11.83 -1.75 2.04
C ALA A 176 11.28 -2.42 3.32
N LEU A 177 10.44 -3.45 3.19
CA LEU A 177 9.93 -4.22 4.33
C LEU A 177 11.06 -4.98 5.04
N GLU A 178 11.98 -5.60 4.29
CA GLU A 178 13.16 -6.27 4.86
C GLU A 178 14.08 -5.28 5.58
N TYR A 179 14.32 -4.11 4.98
CA TYR A 179 15.08 -3.03 5.60
C TYR A 179 14.46 -2.57 6.93
N ASN A 180 13.14 -2.38 6.96
CA ASN A 180 12.40 -2.03 8.17
C ASN A 180 12.54 -3.11 9.25
N LEU A 181 12.43 -4.39 8.88
CA LEU A 181 12.63 -5.50 9.80
C LEU A 181 14.04 -5.50 10.42
N ILE A 182 15.09 -5.28 9.62
CA ILE A 182 16.47 -5.18 10.10
C ILE A 182 16.62 -4.02 11.09
N ASN A 183 16.00 -2.87 10.79
CA ASN A 183 16.06 -1.72 11.68
C ASN A 183 15.32 -1.94 13.00
N LEU A 184 14.18 -2.63 12.98
CA LEU A 184 13.47 -3.04 14.18
C LEU A 184 14.35 -3.95 15.06
N HIS A 185 15.01 -4.94 14.45
CA HIS A 185 15.97 -5.81 15.14
C HIS A 185 17.13 -5.01 15.77
N ARG A 186 17.80 -4.14 15.00
CA ARG A 186 18.87 -3.28 15.53
C ARG A 186 18.39 -2.37 16.65
N LYS A 187 17.19 -1.79 16.55
CA LYS A 187 16.60 -0.93 17.59
C LYS A 187 16.31 -1.70 18.87
N PHE A 188 15.93 -2.97 18.77
CA PHE A 188 15.72 -3.82 19.93
C PHE A 188 17.04 -4.10 20.67
N HIS A 189 18.13 -4.37 19.93
CA HIS A 189 19.45 -4.72 20.49
C HIS A 189 20.38 -3.54 20.79
N SER A 190 19.99 -2.31 20.45
CA SER A 190 20.76 -1.08 20.78
C SER A 190 20.34 -0.45 22.11
N LYS A 191 19.51 -1.15 22.89
CA LYS A 191 19.10 -0.77 24.24
C LYS A 191 19.98 -1.43 25.30
#